data_AF-A0A068UCC6-F1
#
_entry.id   AF-A0A068UCC6-F1
#
_cell.length_a   1.000
_cell.length_b   1.000
_cell.length_c   1.000
_cell.angle_alpha   90.00
_cell.angle_beta   90.00
_cell.angle_gamma   90.00
#
_symmetry.space_group_name_H-M   'P 1'
#
loop_
_entity.id
_entity.type
_entity.pdbx_description
1 polymer ?
#
loop_
_entity_poly.entity_id
_entity_poly.type
_entity_poly.pdbx_seq_one_letter_code
_entity_poly.pdbx_strand_id
1 'polypeptide(L)'
;MKDPSIAAFWLITLPQVVGGFEYDDDVKQKIWWQYKESMRYDVLQDAVAKRKPGWEYLQEALFSIDPERARDDPIIVKNVPYHKAKKALEAEVMKLDPPRRPQNWGELNLPLNASSWSEEDLKDPKKLYEMTVLLKAQREIADQMLDVQWERKWRQEKLNEMLQEKIQPYLHNIDNGVLPQPIVIQPRNQDQKTKRRRWFFF
;
A
#
# COMPACT_ATOMS: atom_id res chain seq x y z
N MET A 1 -19.92 12.85 -2.43
CA MET A 1 -21.27 12.28 -2.70
C MET A 1 -21.35 11.95 -4.18
N LYS A 2 -21.52 10.68 -4.56
CA LYS A 2 -21.36 10.26 -5.96
C LYS A 2 -22.60 10.45 -6.84
N ASP A 3 -23.78 10.60 -6.25
CA ASP A 3 -25.03 10.78 -6.99
C ASP A 3 -25.34 12.27 -7.24
N PRO A 4 -25.48 12.70 -8.51
CA PRO A 4 -25.82 14.07 -8.88
C PRO A 4 -27.13 14.58 -8.28
N SER A 5 -28.14 13.71 -8.16
CA SER A 5 -29.47 14.10 -7.67
C SER A 5 -29.46 14.41 -6.17
N ILE A 6 -28.75 13.57 -5.41
CA ILE A 6 -28.52 13.77 -3.98
C ILE A 6 -27.65 15.01 -3.76
N ALA A 7 -26.61 15.21 -4.57
CA ALA A 7 -25.76 16.39 -4.47
C ALA A 7 -26.52 17.69 -4.75
N ALA A 8 -27.38 17.73 -5.78
CA ALA A 8 -28.24 18.88 -6.04
C ALA A 8 -29.16 19.18 -4.86
N PHE A 9 -29.69 18.14 -4.21
CA PHE A 9 -30.52 18.32 -3.03
C PHE A 9 -29.74 19.00 -1.87
N TRP A 10 -28.57 18.46 -1.54
CA TRP A 10 -27.77 18.96 -0.40
C TRP A 10 -27.11 20.31 -0.66
N LEU A 11 -26.65 20.57 -1.89
CA LEU A 11 -25.89 21.78 -2.21
C LEU A 11 -26.79 22.96 -2.61
N ILE A 12 -27.99 22.71 -3.10
CA ILE A 12 -28.87 23.75 -3.65
C ILE A 12 -30.20 23.79 -2.91
N THR A 13 -31.01 22.72 -2.95
CA THR A 13 -32.41 22.81 -2.47
C THR A 13 -32.50 22.89 -0.95
N LEU A 14 -31.67 22.16 -0.21
CA LEU A 14 -31.72 22.15 1.25
C LEU A 14 -31.31 23.52 1.85
N PRO A 15 -30.21 24.17 1.41
CA PRO A 15 -29.90 25.55 1.81
C PRO A 15 -31.01 26.56 1.47
N GLN A 16 -31.67 26.42 0.32
CA GLN A 16 -32.78 27.29 -0.07
C GLN A 16 -34.00 27.13 0.84
N VAL A 17 -34.38 25.87 1.14
CA VAL A 17 -35.52 25.56 2.03
C VAL A 17 -35.25 26.02 3.45
N VAL A 18 -34.05 25.80 3.98
CA VAL A 18 -33.67 26.19 5.34
C VAL A 18 -33.44 27.70 5.47
N GLY A 19 -32.85 28.31 4.45
CA GLY A 19 -32.53 29.74 4.43
C GLY A 19 -33.68 30.64 3.97
N GLY A 20 -34.74 30.09 3.40
CA GLY A 20 -35.89 30.87 2.89
C GLY A 20 -35.53 31.80 1.72
N PHE A 21 -34.48 31.48 0.96
CA PHE A 21 -34.04 32.25 -0.20
C PHE A 21 -33.87 31.34 -1.42
N GLU A 22 -33.94 31.90 -2.62
CA GLU A 22 -33.60 31.19 -3.86
C GLU A 22 -32.22 31.63 -4.35
N TYR A 23 -31.46 30.68 -4.90
CA TYR A 23 -30.21 30.98 -5.58
C TYR A 23 -30.53 31.42 -7.00
N ASP A 24 -29.87 32.47 -7.45
CA ASP A 24 -29.84 32.83 -8.86
C ASP A 24 -29.17 31.71 -9.68
N ASP A 25 -29.54 31.64 -10.96
CA ASP A 25 -29.10 30.54 -11.83
C ASP A 25 -27.58 30.53 -12.07
N ASP A 26 -26.92 31.69 -12.02
CA ASP A 26 -25.47 31.78 -12.11
C ASP A 26 -24.78 31.21 -10.85
N VAL A 27 -25.37 31.41 -9.67
CA VAL A 27 -24.88 30.85 -8.41
C VAL A 27 -25.08 29.34 -8.39
N LYS A 28 -26.25 28.85 -8.80
CA LYS A 28 -26.50 27.40 -8.96
C LYS A 28 -25.49 26.76 -9.91
N GLN A 29 -25.18 27.43 -11.03
CA GLN A 29 -24.16 26.96 -11.97
C GLN A 29 -22.78 26.90 -11.32
N LYS A 30 -22.35 27.94 -10.59
CA LYS A 30 -21.05 27.95 -9.88
C LYS A 30 -20.95 26.80 -8.88
N ILE A 31 -21.99 26.58 -8.06
CA ILE A 31 -22.06 25.47 -7.10
C ILE A 31 -21.93 24.13 -7.84
N TRP A 32 -22.63 23.99 -8.97
CA TRP A 32 -22.58 22.77 -9.77
C TRP A 32 -21.22 22.52 -10.44
N TRP A 33 -20.55 23.58 -10.88
CA TRP A 33 -19.19 23.50 -11.42
C TRP A 33 -18.21 23.01 -10.36
N GLN A 34 -18.26 23.56 -9.14
CA GLN A 34 -17.43 23.12 -8.02
C GLN A 34 -17.73 21.66 -7.63
N TYR A 35 -19.00 21.26 -7.63
CA TYR A 35 -19.37 19.86 -7.40
C TYR A 35 -18.77 18.92 -8.45
N LYS A 36 -18.85 19.28 -9.74
CA LYS A 36 -18.25 18.46 -10.80
C LYS A 36 -16.74 18.37 -10.68
N GLU A 37 -16.08 19.45 -10.31
CA GLU A 37 -14.63 19.50 -10.13
C GLU A 37 -14.16 18.63 -8.96
N SER A 38 -14.84 18.71 -7.81
CA SER A 38 -14.58 17.82 -6.68
C SER A 38 -14.86 16.35 -7.00
N MET A 39 -15.91 16.06 -7.77
CA MET A 39 -16.19 14.69 -8.25
C MET A 39 -15.09 14.14 -9.15
N ARG A 40 -14.49 14.97 -10.01
CA ARG A 40 -13.34 14.56 -10.83
C ARG A 40 -12.16 14.17 -9.95
N TYR A 41 -11.91 14.91 -8.88
CA TYR A 41 -10.89 14.57 -7.89
C TYR A 41 -11.17 13.20 -7.26
N ASP A 42 -12.39 12.97 -6.75
CA ASP A 42 -12.76 11.71 -6.09
C ASP A 42 -12.63 10.49 -7.03
N VAL A 43 -12.99 10.64 -8.30
CA VAL A 43 -12.84 9.57 -9.32
C VAL A 43 -11.38 9.25 -9.58
N LEU A 44 -10.52 10.28 -9.65
CA LEU A 44 -9.08 10.10 -9.82
C LEU A 44 -8.46 9.48 -8.56
N GLN A 45 -8.88 9.90 -7.38
CA GLN A 45 -8.46 9.35 -6.10
C GLN A 45 -8.77 7.85 -6.01
N ASP A 46 -9.98 7.44 -6.40
CA ASP A 46 -10.38 6.03 -6.47
C ASP A 46 -9.52 5.22 -7.46
N ALA A 47 -9.13 5.82 -8.59
CA ALA A 47 -8.27 5.17 -9.58
C ALA A 47 -6.83 4.99 -9.06
N VAL A 48 -6.31 5.98 -8.34
CA VAL A 48 -5.01 5.94 -7.68
C VAL A 48 -5.02 4.92 -6.53
N ALA A 49 -6.08 4.89 -5.72
CA ALA A 49 -6.25 3.94 -4.63
C ALA A 49 -6.21 2.49 -5.12
N LYS A 50 -6.87 2.22 -6.26
CA LYS A 50 -6.86 0.91 -6.94
C LYS A 50 -5.54 0.60 -7.66
N ARG A 51 -4.57 1.52 -7.67
CA ARG A 51 -3.27 1.39 -8.35
C ARG A 51 -3.41 0.95 -9.81
N LYS A 52 -4.38 1.54 -10.52
CA LYS A 52 -4.56 1.30 -11.96
C LYS A 52 -3.27 1.65 -12.73
N PRO A 53 -2.99 1.01 -13.88
CA PRO A 53 -1.82 1.36 -14.69
C PRO A 53 -1.83 2.86 -14.99
N GLY A 54 -0.68 3.52 -14.82
CA GLY A 54 -0.56 4.98 -14.95
C GLY A 54 -1.02 5.79 -13.72
N TRP A 55 -1.26 5.15 -12.57
CA TRP A 55 -1.64 5.84 -11.33
C TRP A 55 -0.69 6.97 -10.90
N GLU A 56 0.56 6.93 -11.34
CA GLU A 56 1.58 7.95 -11.08
C GLU A 56 1.20 9.29 -11.73
N TYR A 57 0.84 9.25 -13.01
CA TYR A 57 0.32 10.42 -13.73
C TYR A 57 -1.03 10.90 -13.17
N LEU A 58 -1.84 9.96 -12.67
CA LEU A 58 -3.10 10.32 -12.00
C LEU A 58 -2.86 11.04 -10.67
N GLN A 59 -1.79 10.72 -9.94
CA GLN A 59 -1.40 11.46 -8.75
C GLN A 59 -0.93 12.88 -9.10
N GLU A 60 -0.15 13.04 -10.17
CA GLU A 60 0.22 14.38 -10.67
C GLU A 60 -1.02 15.20 -11.05
N ALA A 61 -2.03 14.56 -11.64
CA ALA A 61 -3.32 15.21 -11.93
C ALA A 61 -4.12 15.57 -10.67
N LEU A 62 -4.00 14.80 -9.57
CA LEU A 62 -4.62 15.18 -8.29
C LEU A 62 -3.96 16.45 -7.73
N PHE A 63 -2.64 16.55 -7.80
CA PHE A 63 -1.91 17.75 -7.38
C PHE A 63 -2.21 18.98 -8.24
N SER A 64 -2.53 18.80 -9.53
CA SER A 64 -2.89 19.93 -10.39
C SER A 64 -4.32 20.43 -10.17
N ILE A 65 -5.23 19.56 -9.73
CA ILE A 65 -6.63 19.93 -9.42
C ILE A 65 -6.70 20.58 -8.04
N ASP A 66 -6.18 19.92 -7.01
CA ASP A 66 -6.23 20.41 -5.64
C ASP A 66 -4.95 19.98 -4.86
N PRO A 67 -3.96 20.88 -4.77
CA PRO A 67 -2.69 20.56 -4.13
C PRO A 67 -2.79 20.48 -2.60
N GLU A 68 -3.73 21.17 -1.97
CA GLU A 68 -3.90 21.14 -0.51
C GLU A 68 -4.44 19.79 -0.09
N ARG A 69 -5.55 19.36 -0.71
CA ARG A 69 -6.15 18.05 -0.46
C ARG A 69 -5.20 16.91 -0.80
N ALA A 70 -4.43 17.04 -1.88
CA ALA A 70 -3.48 16.01 -2.30
C ALA A 70 -2.28 15.82 -1.34
N ARG A 71 -1.93 16.82 -0.54
CA ARG A 71 -0.83 16.71 0.43
C ARG A 71 -1.21 15.91 1.67
N ASP A 72 -2.45 16.04 2.10
CA ASP A 72 -2.97 15.40 3.31
C ASP A 72 -3.53 14.00 3.03
N ASP A 73 -3.72 13.66 1.76
CA ASP A 73 -4.26 12.37 1.34
C ASP A 73 -3.30 11.19 1.59
N PRO A 74 -3.68 10.18 2.40
CA PRO A 74 -2.80 9.05 2.75
C PRO A 74 -2.55 8.09 1.58
N ILE A 75 -3.37 8.16 0.54
CA ILE A 75 -3.31 7.31 -0.66
C ILE A 75 -2.15 7.76 -1.58
N ILE A 76 -1.80 9.04 -1.50
CA ILE A 76 -0.81 9.66 -2.38
C ILE A 76 0.60 9.29 -1.95
N VAL A 77 1.42 8.94 -2.93
CA VAL A 77 2.78 8.46 -2.68
C VAL A 77 3.70 9.64 -2.86
N LYS A 78 4.29 10.12 -1.76
CA LYS A 78 5.19 11.29 -1.77
C LYS A 78 6.42 11.08 -2.66
N ASN A 79 6.96 9.86 -2.72
CA ASN A 79 8.11 9.52 -3.54
C ASN A 79 7.84 8.23 -4.34
N VAL A 80 7.40 8.42 -5.59
CA VAL A 80 7.06 7.33 -6.51
C VAL A 80 8.27 6.44 -6.84
N PRO A 81 9.46 6.97 -7.20
CA PRO A 81 10.66 6.15 -7.42
C PRO A 81 11.01 5.26 -6.22
N TYR A 82 11.02 5.84 -5.02
CA TYR A 82 11.31 5.10 -3.79
C TYR A 82 10.27 4.00 -3.55
N HIS A 83 8.98 4.31 -3.72
CA HIS A 83 7.91 3.34 -3.56
C HIS A 83 8.04 2.17 -4.55
N LYS A 84 8.38 2.43 -5.83
CA LYS A 84 8.65 1.37 -6.81
C LYS A 84 9.82 0.50 -6.40
N ALA A 85 10.93 1.11 -6.00
CA ALA A 85 12.12 0.38 -5.56
C ALA A 85 11.81 -0.49 -4.33
N LYS A 86 11.11 0.06 -3.34
CA LYS A 86 10.65 -0.68 -2.16
C LYS A 86 9.75 -1.85 -2.55
N LYS A 87 8.77 -1.65 -3.44
CA LYS A 87 7.88 -2.72 -3.93
C LYS A 87 8.61 -3.82 -4.69
N ALA A 88 9.63 -3.46 -5.47
CA ALA A 88 10.49 -4.43 -6.14
C ALA A 88 11.26 -5.27 -5.12
N LEU A 89 11.83 -4.64 -4.08
CA LEU A 89 12.49 -5.36 -2.99
C LEU A 89 11.52 -6.23 -2.19
N GLU A 90 10.30 -5.75 -1.91
CA GLU A 90 9.24 -6.58 -1.30
C GLU A 90 9.00 -7.85 -2.13
N ALA A 91 8.91 -7.72 -3.46
CA ALA A 91 8.74 -8.87 -4.34
C ALA A 91 9.95 -9.80 -4.36
N GLU A 92 11.17 -9.29 -4.17
CA GLU A 92 12.38 -10.10 -4.00
C GLU A 92 12.36 -10.86 -2.65
N VAL A 93 12.00 -10.19 -1.55
CA VAL A 93 11.85 -10.85 -0.23
C VAL A 93 10.80 -11.94 -0.27
N MET A 94 9.68 -11.72 -0.97
CA MET A 94 8.61 -12.70 -1.08
C MET A 94 9.03 -13.98 -1.83
N LYS A 95 10.12 -13.95 -2.60
CA LYS A 95 10.70 -15.14 -3.23
C LYS A 95 11.61 -15.93 -2.30
N LEU A 96 12.02 -15.35 -1.18
CA LEU A 96 12.88 -16.01 -0.21
C LEU A 96 12.04 -16.88 0.73
N ASP A 97 12.52 -18.09 0.97
CA ASP A 97 11.90 -18.98 1.95
C ASP A 97 12.22 -18.49 3.37
N PRO A 98 11.19 -18.25 4.22
CA PRO A 98 11.40 -17.79 5.58
C PRO A 98 12.00 -18.92 6.45
N PRO A 99 12.89 -18.58 7.40
CA PRO A 99 13.42 -19.54 8.35
C PRO A 99 12.32 -20.00 9.30
N ARG A 100 12.49 -21.22 9.85
CA ARG A 100 11.59 -21.73 10.90
C ARG A 100 11.59 -20.80 12.11
N ARG A 101 10.42 -20.70 12.75
CA ARG A 101 10.23 -19.91 13.96
C ARG A 101 11.16 -20.40 15.09
N PRO A 102 11.84 -19.50 15.81
CA PRO A 102 12.59 -19.84 17.01
C PRO A 102 11.67 -20.38 18.13
N GLN A 103 12.15 -21.34 18.91
CA GLN A 103 11.34 -22.00 19.95
C GLN A 103 10.85 -21.05 21.05
N ASN A 104 11.57 -19.95 21.30
CA ASN A 104 11.26 -18.93 22.30
C ASN A 104 10.48 -17.73 21.72
N TRP A 105 9.93 -17.86 20.50
CA TRP A 105 9.26 -16.75 19.82
C TRP A 105 7.76 -16.72 20.07
N GLY A 106 7.34 -15.65 20.76
CA GLY A 106 5.95 -15.26 20.94
C GLY A 106 5.22 -16.12 21.96
N GLU A 107 4.60 -15.47 22.94
CA GLU A 107 3.67 -16.13 23.87
C GLU A 107 2.26 -15.65 23.54
N LEU A 108 1.36 -16.59 23.25
CA LEU A 108 -0.03 -16.28 22.95
C LEU A 108 -0.89 -16.61 24.17
N ASN A 109 -1.62 -15.61 24.67
CA ASN A 109 -2.60 -15.82 25.72
C ASN A 109 -3.80 -16.57 25.14
N LEU A 110 -3.92 -17.82 25.55
CA LEU A 110 -4.90 -18.78 25.06
C LEU A 110 -6.19 -18.72 25.88
N PRO A 111 -7.38 -18.65 25.24
CA PRO A 111 -8.65 -18.46 25.95
C PRO A 111 -9.14 -19.72 26.67
N LEU A 112 -8.95 -20.91 26.09
CA LEU A 112 -9.29 -22.17 26.75
C LEU A 112 -8.07 -22.73 27.48
N ASN A 113 -8.29 -23.11 28.74
CA ASN A 113 -7.33 -23.80 29.60
C ASN A 113 -8.04 -24.98 30.27
N ALA A 114 -7.30 -25.98 30.77
CA ALA A 114 -7.90 -27.15 31.42
C ALA A 114 -8.83 -26.78 32.60
N SER A 115 -8.63 -25.62 33.21
CA SER A 115 -9.50 -25.04 34.25
C SER A 115 -10.84 -24.49 33.75
N SER A 116 -11.07 -24.40 32.44
CA SER A 116 -12.31 -23.94 31.83
C SER A 116 -13.44 -24.98 31.85
N TRP A 117 -13.16 -26.21 32.27
CA TRP A 117 -14.14 -27.30 32.39
C TRP A 117 -14.40 -27.64 33.86
N SER A 118 -15.65 -27.94 34.21
CA SER A 118 -16.01 -28.37 35.56
C SER A 118 -15.63 -29.84 35.79
N GLU A 119 -15.32 -30.21 37.03
CA GLU A 119 -15.00 -31.60 37.40
C GLU A 119 -16.16 -32.57 37.11
N GLU A 120 -17.40 -32.06 37.07
CA GLU A 120 -18.60 -32.82 36.75
C GLU A 120 -18.70 -33.09 35.24
N ASP A 121 -18.36 -32.11 34.41
CA ASP A 121 -18.31 -32.26 32.96
C ASP A 121 -17.25 -33.28 32.52
N LEU A 122 -16.15 -33.37 33.25
CA LEU A 122 -15.06 -34.30 32.99
C LEU A 122 -15.40 -35.76 33.34
N LYS A 123 -16.54 -36.03 33.99
CA LYS A 123 -17.01 -37.41 34.22
C LYS A 123 -17.65 -38.00 32.96
N ASP A 124 -18.13 -37.16 32.05
CA ASP A 124 -18.72 -37.58 30.78
C ASP A 124 -17.63 -37.86 29.74
N PRO A 125 -17.51 -39.09 29.20
CA PRO A 125 -16.45 -39.43 28.23
C PRO A 125 -16.54 -38.61 26.93
N LYS A 126 -17.75 -38.19 26.57
CA LYS A 126 -17.99 -37.35 25.38
C LYS A 126 -17.42 -35.94 25.56
N LYS A 127 -17.65 -35.31 26.72
CA LYS A 127 -17.16 -33.97 27.03
C LYS A 127 -15.63 -33.96 27.22
N LEU A 128 -15.07 -35.02 27.81
CA LEU A 128 -13.62 -35.21 27.86
C LEU A 128 -13.00 -35.22 26.46
N TYR A 129 -13.58 -35.97 25.54
CA TYR A 129 -13.12 -35.99 24.16
C TYR A 129 -13.21 -34.61 23.51
N GLU A 130 -14.35 -33.92 23.64
CA GLU A 130 -14.54 -32.56 23.14
C GLU A 130 -13.49 -31.58 23.68
N MET A 131 -13.22 -31.60 24.99
CA MET A 131 -12.16 -30.78 25.60
C MET A 131 -10.81 -31.03 24.92
N THR A 132 -10.39 -32.29 24.78
CA THR A 132 -9.08 -32.61 24.19
C THR A 132 -8.97 -32.15 22.74
N VAL A 133 -10.05 -32.30 21.96
CA VAL A 133 -10.11 -31.85 20.57
C VAL A 133 -10.02 -30.34 20.49
N LEU A 134 -10.77 -29.61 21.32
CA LEU A 134 -10.77 -28.14 21.33
C LEU A 134 -9.41 -27.57 21.77
N LEU A 135 -8.81 -28.13 22.83
CA LEU A 135 -7.47 -27.70 23.28
C LEU A 135 -6.40 -27.97 22.22
N LYS A 136 -6.47 -29.12 21.54
CA LYS A 136 -5.56 -29.45 20.44
C LYS A 136 -5.75 -28.49 19.27
N ALA A 137 -6.99 -28.27 18.84
CA ALA A 137 -7.31 -27.36 17.74
C ALA A 137 -6.86 -25.92 18.06
N GLN A 138 -7.07 -25.46 19.28
CA GLN A 138 -6.61 -24.14 19.72
C GLN A 138 -5.09 -24.01 19.67
N ARG A 139 -4.34 -25.05 20.10
CA ARG A 139 -2.88 -25.06 20.01
C ARG A 139 -2.41 -25.04 18.56
N GLU A 140 -3.00 -25.85 17.69
CA GLU A 140 -2.65 -25.88 16.26
C GLU A 140 -2.89 -24.51 15.59
N ILE A 141 -4.01 -23.85 15.88
CA ILE A 141 -4.29 -22.50 15.38
C ILE A 141 -3.29 -21.49 15.95
N ALA A 142 -2.99 -21.56 17.24
CA ALA A 142 -2.04 -20.67 17.89
C ALA A 142 -0.64 -20.80 17.27
N ASP A 143 -0.18 -22.02 17.03
CA ASP A 143 1.11 -22.28 16.39
C ASP A 143 1.14 -21.73 14.96
N GLN A 144 0.09 -21.96 14.16
CA GLN A 144 -0.01 -21.37 12.82
C GLN A 144 -0.01 -19.84 12.84
N MET A 145 -0.71 -19.22 13.80
CA MET A 145 -0.71 -17.77 13.96
C MET A 145 0.68 -17.24 14.31
N LEU A 146 1.39 -17.91 15.21
CA LEU A 146 2.75 -17.52 15.61
C LEU A 146 3.74 -17.69 14.45
N ASP A 147 3.60 -18.74 13.64
CA ASP A 147 4.41 -18.95 12.44
C ASP A 147 4.17 -17.82 11.42
N VAL A 148 2.91 -17.47 11.15
CA VAL A 148 2.57 -16.35 10.25
C VAL A 148 3.09 -15.01 10.79
N GLN A 149 2.99 -14.77 12.10
CA GLN A 149 3.55 -13.56 12.73
C GLN A 149 5.06 -13.49 12.59
N TRP A 150 5.75 -14.62 12.83
CA TRP A 150 7.19 -14.74 12.65
C TRP A 150 7.61 -14.48 11.20
N GLU A 151 6.96 -15.12 10.23
CA GLU A 151 7.26 -14.92 8.81
C GLU A 151 7.10 -13.45 8.40
N ARG A 152 6.02 -12.79 8.83
CA ARG A 152 5.80 -11.37 8.54
C ARG A 152 6.90 -10.50 9.12
N LYS A 153 7.26 -10.74 10.39
CA LYS A 153 8.32 -10.00 11.06
C LYS A 153 9.66 -10.21 10.34
N TRP A 154 10.02 -11.46 10.06
CA TRP A 154 11.26 -11.78 9.36
C TRP A 154 11.32 -11.13 7.97
N ARG A 155 10.24 -11.18 7.18
CA ARG A 155 10.20 -10.52 5.85
C ARG A 155 10.36 -8.99 5.97
N GLN A 156 9.78 -8.37 7.00
CA GLN A 156 9.95 -6.94 7.26
C GLN A 156 11.40 -6.59 7.62
N GLU A 157 12.02 -7.37 8.51
CA GLU A 157 13.42 -7.19 8.90
C GLU A 157 14.35 -7.39 7.70
N LYS A 158 14.15 -8.47 6.93
CA LYS A 158 14.92 -8.74 5.71
C LYS A 158 14.80 -7.62 4.68
N LEU A 159 13.60 -7.06 4.51
CA LEU A 159 13.40 -5.90 3.64
C LEU A 159 14.21 -4.69 4.11
N ASN A 160 14.21 -4.41 5.42
CA ASN A 160 14.95 -3.29 5.98
C ASN A 160 16.47 -3.50 5.83
N GLU A 161 16.97 -4.71 6.06
CA GLU A 161 18.37 -5.08 5.81
C GLU A 161 18.76 -4.82 4.35
N MET A 162 18.00 -5.35 3.39
CA MET A 162 18.29 -5.16 1.97
C MET A 162 18.22 -3.67 1.57
N LEU A 163 17.29 -2.91 2.14
CA LEU A 163 17.25 -1.45 1.94
C LEU A 163 18.53 -0.78 2.45
N GLN A 164 18.99 -1.13 3.65
CA GLN A 164 20.22 -0.58 4.20
C GLN A 164 21.42 -0.96 3.31
N GLU A 165 21.57 -2.22 2.93
CA GLU A 165 22.64 -2.69 2.04
C GLU A 165 22.69 -1.92 0.72
N LYS A 166 21.52 -1.60 0.14
CA LYS A 166 21.44 -0.80 -1.10
C LYS A 166 21.82 0.67 -0.89
N ILE A 167 21.61 1.22 0.32
CA ILE A 167 21.90 2.62 0.65
C ILE A 167 23.36 2.82 1.07
N GLN A 168 23.97 1.86 1.77
CA GLN A 168 25.35 1.90 2.24
C GLN A 168 26.38 2.44 1.22
N PRO A 169 26.42 1.98 -0.06
CA PRO A 169 27.38 2.51 -1.02
C PRO A 169 27.19 4.00 -1.32
N TYR A 170 25.97 4.51 -1.26
CA TYR A 170 25.72 5.94 -1.48
C TYR A 170 26.19 6.78 -0.31
N LEU A 171 26.09 6.28 0.93
CA LEU A 171 26.59 6.97 2.11
C LEU A 171 28.13 7.00 2.13
N HIS A 172 28.77 5.87 1.83
CA HIS A 172 30.24 5.78 1.80
C HIS A 172 30.87 6.62 0.68
N ASN A 173 30.18 6.82 -0.44
CA ASN A 173 30.68 7.63 -1.56
C ASN A 173 30.56 9.16 -1.32
N ILE A 174 29.69 9.60 -0.40
CA ILE A 174 29.57 11.03 -0.04
C ILE A 174 30.85 11.51 0.66
N ASP A 175 31.45 10.67 1.50
CA ASP A 175 32.70 10.99 2.20
C ASP A 175 33.92 11.09 1.27
N ASN A 176 33.84 10.51 0.07
CA ASN A 176 34.92 10.51 -0.92
C ASN A 176 34.81 11.65 -1.96
N GLY A 177 33.85 12.56 -1.82
CA GLY A 177 33.72 13.76 -2.68
C GLY A 177 33.36 13.50 -4.15
N VAL A 178 33.09 12.24 -4.53
CA VAL A 178 32.71 11.85 -5.89
C VAL A 178 31.25 11.42 -5.87
N LEU A 179 30.37 12.27 -6.43
CA LEU A 179 28.95 11.95 -6.56
C LEU A 179 28.79 10.64 -7.36
N PRO A 180 28.10 9.61 -6.83
CA PRO A 180 27.84 8.38 -7.56
C PRO A 180 26.98 8.71 -8.79
N GLN A 181 27.33 8.12 -9.93
CA GLN A 181 26.64 8.36 -11.19
C GLN A 181 25.13 8.08 -11.03
N PRO A 182 24.24 8.96 -11.52
CA PRO A 182 22.81 8.78 -11.38
C PRO A 182 22.38 7.47 -12.07
N ILE A 183 21.37 6.81 -11.50
CA ILE A 183 20.67 5.65 -12.09
C ILE A 183 19.83 6.16 -13.27
N VAL A 184 20.49 6.65 -14.31
CA VAL A 184 19.89 6.74 -15.63
C VAL A 184 20.01 5.35 -16.19
N ILE A 185 18.88 4.67 -16.34
CA ILE A 185 18.76 3.43 -17.11
C ILE A 185 19.41 3.74 -18.46
N GLN A 186 20.62 3.24 -18.69
CA GLN A 186 21.27 3.37 -19.98
C GLN A 186 20.32 2.74 -21.00
N PRO A 187 19.82 3.47 -22.01
CA PRO A 187 19.18 2.81 -23.12
C PRO A 187 20.23 1.86 -23.70
N ARG A 188 19.92 0.57 -23.64
CA ARG A 188 20.67 -0.47 -24.31
C ARG A 188 20.65 -0.12 -25.78
N ASN A 189 21.70 0.54 -26.27
CA ASN A 189 21.86 0.89 -27.67
C ASN A 189 21.94 -0.42 -28.47
N GLN A 190 20.79 -0.90 -28.90
CA GLN A 190 20.65 -1.55 -30.19
C GLN A 190 20.80 -0.45 -31.23
N ASP A 191 21.94 -0.41 -31.90
CA ASP A 191 21.97 -0.11 -33.33
C ASP A 191 23.25 -0.66 -33.94
N GLN A 192 23.13 -1.88 -34.47
CA GLN A 192 23.91 -2.31 -35.60
C GLN A 192 23.57 -1.39 -36.79
N LYS A 193 24.57 -0.68 -37.33
CA LYS A 193 24.63 -0.39 -38.77
C LYS A 193 26.06 -0.08 -39.22
N THR A 194 26.65 -1.16 -39.71
CA THR A 194 27.63 -1.26 -40.81
C THR A 194 27.94 -0.02 -41.65
N LYS A 195 29.25 0.03 -41.98
CA LYS A 195 29.94 0.62 -43.16
C LYS A 195 30.32 2.10 -43.11
N ARG A 196 31.63 2.33 -43.00
CA ARG A 196 32.41 3.17 -43.94
C ARG A 196 33.91 2.84 -43.83
N ARG A 197 34.39 2.00 -44.76
CA ARG A 197 35.81 1.94 -45.13
C ARG A 197 36.11 3.17 -46.00
N ARG A 198 37.16 3.91 -45.68
CA ARG A 198 37.83 4.86 -46.59
C ARG A 198 39.04 4.18 -47.21
N TRP A 199 39.23 4.42 -48.52
CA TRP A 199 40.41 4.27 -49.42
C TRP A 199 39.81 3.96 -50.82
N PHE A 200 40.12 4.59 -51.96
CA PHE A 200 41.27 5.37 -52.46
C PHE A 200 40.82 6.25 -53.67
N PHE A 201 41.60 7.29 -53.96
CA PHE A 201 41.97 7.90 -55.26
C PHE A 201 41.26 7.39 -56.54
N PHE A 202 40.64 8.31 -57.29
CA PHE A 202 41.05 8.85 -58.61
C PHE A 202 39.98 9.85 -59.09
#